data_AF-A0A523FCZ7-F1
#
_entry.id   AF-A0A523FCZ7-F1
#
_cell.length_a   1.000
_cell.length_b   1.000
_cell.length_c   1.000
_cell.angle_alpha   90.00
_cell.angle_beta   90.00
_cell.angle_gamma   90.00
#
_symmetry.space_group_name_H-M   'P 1'
#
loop_
_entity.id
_entity.type
_entity.pdbx_description
1 polymer ?
#
loop_
_entity_poly.entity_id
_entity_poly.type
_entity_poly.pdbx_seq_one_letter_code
_entity_poly.pdbx_strand_id
1 'polypeptide(L)' 'MAQRALHFIDMPERSEKPRTVGLTLARDLGIGYGEAESWMEAVGPFIDCIKIRHLFVLLMG' A
#
# COMPACT_ATOMS: atom_id res chain seq x y z
N MET A 1 18.50 15.60 -3.56
CA MET A 1 17.16 15.21 -4.06
C MET A 1 17.32 14.56 -5.42
N ALA A 2 16.68 13.41 -5.66
CA ALA A 2 16.73 12.78 -6.99
C ALA A 2 16.05 13.70 -8.02
N GLN A 3 16.74 14.00 -9.13
CA GLN A 3 16.20 14.87 -10.18
C GLN A 3 15.13 14.11 -10.96
N ARG A 4 13.86 14.36 -10.64
CA ARG A 4 12.70 13.73 -11.29
C ARG A 4 12.57 14.27 -12.72
N ALA A 5 12.23 13.41 -13.68
CA ALA A 5 12.06 13.81 -15.07
C ALA A 5 11.00 14.94 -15.25
N LEU A 6 9.94 14.90 -14.43
CA LEU A 6 8.85 15.88 -14.42
C LEU A 6 8.96 16.85 -13.23
N HIS A 7 10.14 17.39 -12.95
CA HIS A 7 10.40 18.28 -11.81
C HIS A 7 9.58 19.59 -11.82
N PHE A 8 8.98 19.96 -12.95
CA PHE A 8 8.09 21.12 -13.06
C PHE A 8 6.70 20.86 -12.42
N ILE A 9 6.37 19.61 -12.11
CA ILE A 9 5.15 19.25 -11.38
C ILE A 9 5.46 19.34 -9.89
N ASP A 10 4.83 20.31 -9.22
CA ASP A 10 4.90 20.41 -7.77
C ASP A 10 4.18 19.20 -7.15
N MET A 11 4.85 18.53 -6.22
CA MET A 11 4.33 17.36 -5.53
C MET A 11 4.46 17.58 -4.03
N PRO A 12 3.38 17.40 -3.26
CA PRO A 12 3.44 17.58 -1.82
C PRO A 12 4.44 16.61 -1.21
N GLU A 13 5.16 17.08 -0.20
CA GLU A 13 5.99 16.21 0.62
C GLU A 13 5.13 15.16 1.32
N ARG A 14 5.60 13.92 1.33
CA ARG A 14 4.93 12.80 1.98
C ARG A 14 5.85 12.20 3.03
N SER A 15 5.27 11.79 4.16
CA SER A 15 5.99 11.05 5.19
C SER A 15 6.56 9.74 4.63
N GLU A 16 7.75 9.39 5.09
CA GLU A 16 8.37 8.09 4.78
C GLU A 16 7.90 7.01 5.75
N LYS A 17 8.02 5.74 5.35
CA LYS A 17 7.73 4.62 6.25
C LYS A 17 8.84 4.46 7.30
N PRO A 18 8.53 4.06 8.56
CA PRO A 18 7.20 3.88 9.12
C PRO A 18 6.51 5.22 9.37
N ARG A 19 5.27 5.36 8.88
CA ARG A 19 4.51 6.61 8.99
C ARG A 19 3.80 6.69 10.33
N THR A 20 3.71 7.89 10.87
CA THR A 20 2.90 8.21 12.07
C THR A 20 1.76 9.19 11.77
N VAL A 21 1.78 9.82 10.59
CA VAL A 21 0.76 10.74 10.07
C VAL A 21 0.54 10.47 8.58
N GLY A 22 -0.65 10.81 8.06
CA GLY A 22 -1.02 10.54 6.67
C GLY A 22 -1.13 9.04 6.35
N LEU A 23 -1.56 8.25 7.34
CA LEU A 23 -1.70 6.80 7.25
C LEU A 23 -2.74 6.41 6.21
N THR A 24 -2.44 5.35 5.48
CA THR A 24 -3.30 4.76 4.46
C THR A 24 -3.65 3.33 4.84
N LEU A 25 -4.95 3.03 4.79
CA LEU A 25 -5.47 1.69 5.02
C LEU A 25 -6.17 1.21 3.75
N ALA A 26 -5.66 0.13 3.16
CA ALA A 26 -6.38 -0.60 2.13
C ALA A 26 -7.28 -1.64 2.80
N ARG A 27 -8.51 -1.74 2.29
CA ARG A 27 -9.49 -2.71 2.75
C ARG A 27 -9.65 -3.75 1.67
N ASP A 28 -9.54 -5.02 2.02
CA ASP A 28 -9.98 -6.06 1.11
C ASP A 28 -11.52 -6.10 0.98
N LEU A 29 -11.97 -6.47 -0.22
CA LEU A 29 -13.38 -6.65 -0.53
C LEU A 29 -13.62 -8.05 -1.08
N GLY A 30 -13.03 -9.05 -0.40
CA GLY A 30 -13.09 -10.45 -0.84
C GLY A 30 -11.96 -10.84 -1.80
N ILE A 31 -10.80 -10.16 -1.69
CA ILE A 31 -9.62 -10.54 -2.48
C ILE A 31 -8.97 -11.78 -1.87
N GLY A 32 -8.40 -12.62 -2.73
CA GLY A 32 -7.61 -13.78 -2.29
C GLY A 32 -6.19 -13.39 -1.85
N TYR A 33 -5.45 -14.34 -1.27
CA TYR A 33 -4.08 -14.12 -0.81
C TYR A 33 -3.15 -13.62 -1.93
N GLY A 34 -3.15 -14.27 -3.10
CA GLY A 34 -2.28 -13.88 -4.22
C GLY A 34 -2.58 -12.48 -4.78
N GLU A 35 -3.83 -12.05 -4.71
CA GLU A 35 -4.19 -10.68 -5.09
C GLU A 35 -3.70 -9.66 -4.05
N ALA A 36 -3.81 -9.99 -2.76
CA ALA A 36 -3.23 -9.17 -1.69
C ALA A 36 -1.70 -9.07 -1.81
N GLU A 37 -1.01 -10.15 -2.18
CA GLU A 37 0.43 -10.16 -2.45
C GLU A 37 0.78 -9.27 -3.66
N SER A 38 0.01 -9.38 -4.75
CA SER A 38 0.18 -8.54 -5.94
C SER A 38 0.02 -7.04 -5.62
N TRP A 39 -0.87 -6.68 -4.69
CA TRP A 39 -1.01 -5.30 -4.23
C TRP A 39 0.20 -4.83 -3.44
N MET A 40 0.79 -5.69 -2.61
CA MET A 40 1.99 -5.35 -1.86
C MET A 40 3.19 -5.14 -2.76
N GLU A 41 3.32 -5.91 -3.82
CA GLU A 41 4.36 -5.71 -4.83
C GLU A 41 4.16 -4.39 -5.59
N ALA A 42 2.96 -4.13 -6.09
CA ALA A 42 2.72 -2.99 -7.00
C ALA A 42 2.64 -1.64 -6.27
N VAL A 43 2.00 -1.59 -5.10
CA VAL A 43 1.66 -0.34 -4.40
C VAL A 43 2.04 -0.33 -2.92
N GLY A 44 2.82 -1.33 -2.47
CA GLY A 44 3.32 -1.46 -1.11
C GLY A 44 3.92 -0.18 -0.50
N PRO A 45 4.76 0.61 -1.20
CA PRO A 45 5.30 1.87 -0.66
C PRO A 45 4.23 2.89 -0.23
N PHE A 46 3.04 2.81 -0.82
CA PHE A 46 1.94 3.74 -0.59
C PHE A 46 0.96 3.29 0.48
N ILE A 47 0.84 1.97 0.75
CA ILE A 47 -0.08 1.40 1.76
C ILE A 47 0.63 1.18 3.09
N ASP A 48 0.05 1.62 4.21
CA ASP A 48 0.61 1.40 5.55
C ASP A 48 0.03 0.17 6.24
N CYS A 49 -1.26 -0.10 6.03
CA CYS A 49 -1.94 -1.29 6.55
C CYS A 49 -2.90 -1.85 5.51
N ILE A 50 -3.00 -3.19 5.43
CA ILE A 50 -4.11 -3.88 4.78
C ILE A 50 -4.97 -4.50 5.88
N LYS A 51 -6.28 -4.23 5.84
CA LYS A 51 -7.25 -5.01 6.59
C LYS A 51 -7.74 -6.16 5.72
N ILE A 52 -7.36 -7.37 6.11
CA ILE A 52 -7.84 -8.61 5.48
C ILE A 52 -9.08 -9.11 6.23
N ARG A 53 -10.25 -9.08 5.57
CA ARG A 53 -11.55 -9.54 6.03
C ARG A 53 -11.70 -10.99 5.59
N HIS A 54 -11.67 -11.88 6.59
CA HIS A 54 -11.92 -13.32 6.58
C HIS A 54 -10.67 -14.17 6.85
N LEU A 55 -10.68 -14.79 8.04
CA LEU A 55 -9.72 -15.80 8.51
C LEU A 55 -9.54 -16.94 7.49
N PHE A 56 -10.57 -17.24 6.69
CA PHE A 56 -10.56 -18.32 5.72
C PHE A 56 -9.58 -18.14 4.55
N VAL A 57 -9.23 -16.89 4.18
CA VAL A 57 -8.18 -16.65 3.16
C VAL A 57 -6.80 -17.08 3.66
N LEU A 58 -6.57 -17.08 4.98
CA LEU A 58 -5.34 -17.60 5.59
C LEU A 58 -5.38 -19.12 5.82
N LEU A 59 -6.55 -19.75 5.68
CA LEU A 59 -6.75 -21.19 5.90
C LEU A 59 -6.80 -21.99 4.59
N MET A 60 -6.81 -21.31 3.44
CA MET A 60 -6.72 -21.91 2.11
C MET A 60 -5.28 -21.86 1.61
N GLY A 61 -4.44 -22.71 2.20
CA GLY A 61 -3.13 -23.09 1.65
C GLY A 61 -3.27 -24.22 0.65
#